data_AF-A0AAU8KFS7-F1
#
_entry.id   AF-A0AAU8KFS7-F1
#
_cell.length_a   1.000
_cell.length_b   1.000
_cell.length_c   1.000
_cell.angle_alpha   90.00
_cell.angle_beta   90.00
_cell.angle_gamma   90.00
#
_symmetry.space_group_name_H-M   'P 1'
#
loop_
_entity.id
_entity.type
_entity.pdbx_description
1 polymer ?
#
loop_
_entity_poly.entity_id
_entity_poly.type
_entity_poly.pdbx_seq_one_letter_code
_entity_poly.pdbx_strand_id
1 'polypeptide(L)' 'MTGLHAVIEAAIDDYRCEVPPEQQTPAGLTDRITEYLASSGYPTTLDAGSPA' A
#
# COMPACT_ATOMS: atom_id res chain seq x y z
N MET A 1 5.14 15.96 -6.25
CA MET A 1 4.67 14.73 -5.58
C MET A 1 3.16 14.75 -5.57
N THR A 2 2.50 13.74 -6.12
CA THR A 2 1.03 13.62 -6.12
C THR A 2 0.56 13.08 -4.77
N GLY A 3 -0.70 13.33 -4.40
CA GLY A 3 -1.27 12.81 -3.14
C GLY A 3 -1.19 11.28 -3.02
N LEU A 4 -1.34 10.57 -4.14
CA LEU A 4 -1.19 9.11 -4.21
C LEU A 4 0.21 8.65 -3.80
N HIS A 5 1.26 9.33 -4.28
CA HIS A 5 2.63 8.95 -3.97
C HIS A 5 2.94 9.12 -2.48
N ALA A 6 2.45 10.21 -1.88
CA ALA A 6 2.60 10.47 -0.45
C ALA A 6 1.90 9.41 0.42
N VAL A 7 0.74 8.91 -0.01
CA VAL A 7 0.02 7.83 0.70
C VAL A 7 0.79 6.51 0.63
N ILE A 8 1.37 6.18 -0.53
CA ILE A 8 2.20 4.97 -0.68
C ILE A 8 3.47 5.08 0.16
N GLU A 9 4.15 6.23 0.14
CA GLU A 9 5.35 6.48 0.94
C GLU A 9 5.05 6.35 2.45
N ALA A 10 3.96 6.96 2.92
CA ALA A 10 3.53 6.84 4.31
C ALA A 10 3.25 5.38 4.71
N ALA A 11 2.57 4.61 3.86
CA ALA A 11 2.29 3.20 4.12
C ALA A 11 3.57 2.34 4.22
N ILE A 12 4.55 2.62 3.35
CA ILE A 12 5.85 1.92 3.37
C ILE A 12 6.62 2.25 4.65
N ASP A 13 6.67 3.52 5.03
CA ASP A 13 7.41 3.97 6.21
C ASP A 13 6.77 3.43 7.49
N ASP A 14 5.44 3.49 7.62
CA ASP A 14 4.74 2.94 8.78
C ASP A 14 4.93 1.41 8.88
N TYR A 15 4.83 0.67 7.77
CA TYR A 15 5.10 -0.77 7.78
C TYR A 15 6.51 -1.09 8.28
N ARG A 16 7.52 -0.32 7.85
CA ARG A 16 8.91 -0.51 8.27
C ARG A 16 9.17 -0.13 9.71
N CYS A 17 8.43 0.84 10.24
CA CYS A 17 8.51 1.26 11.64
C CYS A 17 7.82 0.28 12.59
N GLU A 18 6.69 -0.29 12.19
CA GLU A 18 5.89 -1.17 13.05
C GLU A 18 6.30 -2.64 12.99
N VAL A 19 6.79 -3.11 11.83
CA VAL A 19 7.11 -4.53 11.63
C VAL A 19 8.62 -4.76 11.72
N PRO A 20 9.09 -5.66 12.62
CA PRO A 20 10.50 -6.00 12.71
C PRO A 20 11.08 -6.45 11.35
N PRO A 21 12.32 -6.08 10.99
CA PRO A 21 12.89 -6.37 9.68
C PRO A 21 12.83 -7.86 9.27
N GLU A 22 13.04 -8.77 10.21
CA GLU A 22 12.94 -10.23 10.00
C GLU A 22 11.51 -10.75 9.74
N GLN A 23 10.50 -9.93 10.02
CA GLN A 23 9.08 -10.24 9.79
C GLN A 23 8.49 -9.45 8.60
N GLN A 24 9.25 -8.52 8.02
CA GLN A 24 8.82 -7.76 6.86
C GLN A 24 8.74 -8.68 5.64
N THR A 25 7.58 -8.72 5.00
CA THR A 25 7.34 -9.53 3.79
C THR A 25 6.71 -8.69 2.69
N PRO A 26 6.92 -9.04 1.41
CA PRO A 26 6.25 -8.35 0.31
C PRO A 26 4.72 -8.36 0.43
N ALA A 27 4.14 -9.45 0.95
CA ALA A 27 2.71 -9.58 1.18
C ALA A 27 2.22 -8.56 2.22
N GLY A 28 2.86 -8.52 3.40
CA GLY A 28 2.47 -7.59 4.46
C GLY A 28 2.64 -6.11 4.05
N LEU A 29 3.67 -5.80 3.26
CA LEU A 29 3.82 -4.45 2.70
C LEU A 29 2.68 -4.11 1.73
N THR A 30 2.28 -5.06 0.88
CA THR A 30 1.16 -4.88 -0.06
C THR A 30 -0.15 -4.67 0.69
N ASP A 31 -0.38 -5.43 1.75
CA ASP A 31 -1.56 -5.30 2.60
C ASP A 31 -1.62 -3.89 3.23
N ARG A 32 -0.49 -3.40 3.77
CA ARG A 32 -0.43 -2.06 4.38
C ARG A 32 -0.64 -0.94 3.36
N ILE A 33 -0.05 -1.05 2.16
CA ILE A 33 -0.30 -0.08 1.08
C ILE A 33 -1.77 -0.10 0.68
N THR A 34 -2.38 -1.28 0.56
CA THR A 34 -3.79 -1.44 0.21
C THR A 34 -4.70 -0.80 1.25
N GLU A 35 -4.40 -0.96 2.54
CA GLU A 35 -5.13 -0.33 3.65
C GLU A 35 -5.09 1.21 3.57
N TYR A 36 -3.93 1.78 3.28
CA TYR A 36 -3.73 3.23 3.18
C TYR A 36 -4.44 3.82 1.97
N LEU A 37 -4.38 3.12 0.83
CA LEU A 37 -5.10 3.51 -0.37
C LEU A 37 -6.62 3.49 -0.13
N ALA A 38 -7.15 2.40 0.44
CA ALA A 38 -8.58 2.30 0.76
C ALA A 38 -9.04 3.41 1.71
N SER A 39 -8.30 3.64 2.80
CA SER A 39 -8.61 4.66 3.81
C SER A 39 -8.53 6.08 3.25
N SER A 40 -7.69 6.30 2.24
CA SER A 40 -7.52 7.60 1.57
C SER A 40 -8.47 7.78 0.37
N GLY A 41 -9.36 6.83 0.10
CA GLY A 41 -10.32 6.88 -1.00
C GLY A 41 -9.73 6.56 -2.38
N TYR A 42 -8.51 6.03 -2.44
CA TYR A 42 -7.92 5.56 -3.69
C TYR A 42 -8.39 4.15 -4.03
N PRO A 43 -8.54 3.83 -5.33
CA PRO A 43 -8.85 2.48 -5.75
C PRO A 43 -7.70 1.52 -5.37
N THR A 44 -8.07 0.40 -4.76
CA THR A 44 -7.13 -0.67 -4.35
C THR A 44 -7.06 -1.79 -5.37
N THR A 45 -8.07 -1.93 -6.21
CA THR A 45 -8.05 -2.80 -7.37
C THR A 45 -7.37 -2.06 -8.51
N LEU A 46 -6.27 -2.63 -9.03
CA LEU A 46 -5.95 -2.42 -10.42
C LEU A 46 -7.09 -3.06 -11.22
N ASP A 47 -8.04 -2.26 -11.72
CA ASP A 47 -8.85 -2.71 -12.84
C ASP A 47 -7.88 -2.85 -14.02
N ALA A 48 -7.27 -4.03 -14.15
CA ALA A 48 -6.32 -4.34 -15.20
C ALA A 48 -7.03 -4.52 -16.57
N GLY A 49 -8.32 -4.20 -16.67
CA GLY A 49 -9.19 -4.63 -17.74
C GLY A 49 -9.49 -6.11 -17.57
N SER A 50 -10.71 -6.43 -17.13
CA SER A 50 -11.22 -7.79 -17.38
C SER A 50 -11.17 -8.03 -18.90
N PRO A 51 -10.52 -9.10 -19.41
CA PRO A 51 -10.67 -9.45 -20.81
C PRO A 51 -12.15 -9.81 -21.02
N ALA A 52 -12.81 -9.02 -21.87
CA ALA A 52 -14.15 -9.31 -22.37
C ALA A 52 -14.17 -10.59 -23.22
#